data_AF-A0A4U0ZGC0-F1
#
_entry.id   AF-A0A4U0ZGC0-F1
#
_cell.length_a   1.000
_cell.length_b   1.000
_cell.length_c   1.000
_cell.angle_alpha   90.00
_cell.angle_beta   90.00
_cell.angle_gamma   90.00
#
_symmetry.space_group_name_H-M   'P 1'
#
loop_
_entity.id
_entity.type
_entity.pdbx_description
1 polymer ?
#
loop_
_entity_poly.entity_id
_entity_poly.type
_entity_poly.pdbx_seq_one_letter_code
_entity_poly.pdbx_strand_id
1 'polypeptide(L)' 'MKKIYIKFIATQLGLSVVMFAVWSLVSGIDNAREMLFVIAVLSSAMAGDVLMGDAYKLGKLSKND' A
#
# COMPACT_ATOMS: atom_id res chain seq x y z
N MET A 1 -15.72 6.47 -4.89
CA MET A 1 -15.55 5.78 -3.59
C MET A 1 -15.12 4.32 -3.74
N LYS A 2 -15.98 3.36 -4.15
CA LYS A 2 -15.62 1.91 -4.22
C LYS A 2 -14.36 1.59 -5.05
N LYS A 3 -14.16 2.24 -6.21
CA LYS A 3 -12.97 2.02 -7.07
C LYS A 3 -11.65 2.45 -6.41
N ILE A 4 -11.67 3.57 -5.68
CA ILE A 4 -10.48 4.10 -4.97
C ILE A 4 -10.12 3.16 -3.81
N TYR A 5 -11.13 2.66 -3.10
CA TYR A 5 -10.95 1.70 -2.01
C TYR A 5 -10.38 0.35 -2.52
N ILE A 6 -10.91 -0.18 -3.63
CA ILE A 6 -10.39 -1.41 -4.24
C ILE A 6 -8.95 -1.22 -4.72
N LYS A 7 -8.63 -0.05 -5.29
CA LYS A 7 -7.26 0.29 -5.71
C LYS A 7 -6.31 0.33 -4.51
N PHE A 8 -6.72 0.93 -3.40
CA PHE A 8 -5.94 0.94 -2.16
C PHE A 8 -5.68 -0.46 -1.63
N ILE A 9 -6.71 -1.32 -1.53
CA ILE A 9 -6.53 -2.70 -1.08
C ILE A 9 -5.59 -3.45 -2.02
N ALA A 10 -5.74 -3.32 -3.33
CA ALA A 10 -4.88 -3.98 -4.30
C ALA A 10 -3.42 -3.50 -4.21
N THR A 11 -3.20 -2.19 -4.05
CA THR A 11 -1.86 -1.60 -3.88
C THR A 11 -1.22 -2.04 -2.57
N GLN A 12 -1.97 -2.03 -1.46
CA GLN A 12 -1.48 -2.47 -0.16
C GLN A 12 -1.17 -3.97 -0.17
N LEU A 13 -2.04 -4.81 -0.73
CA LEU A 13 -1.79 -6.25 -0.82
C LEU A 13 -0.56 -6.53 -1.70
N GLY A 14 -0.48 -5.87 -2.87
CA GLY A 14 0.64 -6.04 -3.79
C GLY A 14 1.99 -5.62 -3.18
N LEU A 15 2.06 -4.45 -2.55
CA LEU A 15 3.28 -3.96 -1.90
C LEU A 15 3.69 -4.86 -0.73
N SER A 16 2.73 -5.32 0.08
CA SER A 16 3.02 -6.22 1.19
C SER A 16 3.60 -7.55 0.71
N VAL A 17 3.06 -8.12 -0.36
CA VAL A 17 3.56 -9.38 -0.95
C VAL A 17 4.96 -9.18 -1.52
N VAL A 18 5.21 -8.10 -2.26
CA VAL A 18 6.53 -7.82 -2.84
C VAL A 18 7.58 -7.61 -1.75
N MET A 19 7.28 -6.80 -0.74
CA MET A 19 8.21 -6.56 0.36
C MET A 19 8.49 -7.83 1.17
N PHE A 20 7.48 -8.68 1.38
CA PHE A 20 7.65 -9.98 2.02
C PHE A 20 8.51 -10.93 1.19
N ALA A 21 8.28 -11.01 -0.13
CA ALA A 21 9.07 -11.84 -1.03
C ALA A 21 10.54 -11.40 -1.07
N VAL A 22 10.80 -10.10 -1.20
CA VAL A 22 12.17 -9.54 -1.18
C VAL A 22 12.84 -9.84 0.16
N TRP A 23 12.14 -9.62 1.27
CA TRP A 23 12.69 -9.87 2.59
C TRP A 23 12.99 -11.36 2.83
N SER A 24 12.06 -12.24 2.46
CA SER A 24 12.21 -13.69 2.61
C SER A 24 13.42 -14.24 1.84
N LEU A 25 13.79 -13.62 0.72
CA LEU A 25 14.98 -14.01 -0.05
C LEU A 25 16.29 -13.53 0.57
N VAL A 26 16.28 -12.47 1.38
CA VAL A 26 17.50 -11.81 1.90
C VAL A 26 17.80 -12.17 3.36
N SER A 27 16.78 -12.33 4.21
CA SER A 27 16.96 -12.24 5.68
C SER A 27 16.53 -13.48 6.48
N GLY A 28 16.01 -14.54 5.85
CA GLY A 28 15.54 -15.74 6.55
C GLY A 28 14.27 -15.53 7.38
N ILE A 29 13.80 -16.56 8.11
CA ILE A 29 12.49 -16.57 8.81
C ILE A 29 12.59 -16.14 10.29
N ASP A 30 13.78 -16.05 10.87
CA ASP A 30 13.97 -15.92 12.32
C ASP A 30 13.33 -14.65 12.94
N ASN A 31 13.12 -13.59 12.15
CA ASN A 31 12.42 -12.35 12.56
C ASN A 31 11.16 -12.06 11.73
N ALA A 32 10.48 -13.11 11.22
CA ALA A 32 9.33 -12.95 10.32
C ALA A 32 8.17 -12.16 10.92
N ARG A 33 7.97 -12.23 12.23
CA ARG A 33 6.86 -11.55 12.90
C ARG A 33 7.02 -10.04 12.92
N GLU A 34 8.19 -9.56 13.29
CA GLU A 34 8.53 -8.14 13.36
C GLU A 34 8.59 -7.53 11.95
N MET A 35 9.11 -8.30 10.99
CA MET A 35 9.18 -7.87 9.59
C MET A 35 7.82 -7.83 8.91
N LEU A 36 6.91 -8.77 9.19
CA LEU A 36 5.52 -8.70 8.71
C LEU A 36 4.81 -7.43 9.19
N PHE A 37 5.06 -7.02 10.45
CA PHE A 37 4.53 -5.77 10.99
C PHE A 37 5.09 -4.56 10.24
N VAL A 38 6.41 -4.48 10.05
CA VAL A 38 7.07 -3.38 9.33
C VAL A 38 6.58 -3.28 7.89
N ILE A 39 6.46 -4.41 7.20
CA ILE A 39 5.98 -4.50 5.81
C ILE A 39 4.52 -4.02 5.73
N ALA A 40 3.65 -4.44 6.65
CA ALA A 40 2.25 -4.02 6.67
C ALA A 40 2.11 -2.52 6.92
N VAL A 41 2.90 -1.95 7.83
CA VAL A 41 2.88 -0.51 8.15
C VAL A 41 3.40 0.32 6.98
N LEU A 42 4.54 -0.05 6.39
CA LEU A 42 5.12 0.64 5.24
C LEU A 42 4.22 0.57 4.01
N SER A 43 3.70 -0.62 3.70
CA SER A 43 2.77 -0.84 2.59
C SER A 43 1.49 -0.01 2.76
N SER A 44 0.94 0.06 3.99
CA SER A 44 -0.23 0.88 4.31
C SER A 44 0.04 2.38 4.14
N ALA A 45 1.19 2.86 4.60
CA ALA A 45 1.59 4.27 4.44
C ALA A 45 1.74 4.65 2.96
N MET A 46 2.38 3.80 2.15
CA MET A 46 2.54 4.01 0.71
C MET A 46 1.22 3.94 -0.05
N ALA A 47 0.36 2.97 0.28
CA ALA A 47 -0.97 2.87 -0.33
C ALA A 47 -1.85 4.08 0.05
N GLY A 48 -1.70 4.60 1.27
CA GLY A 48 -2.40 5.78 1.77
C GLY A 48 -2.03 7.04 0.99
N ASP A 49 -0.74 7.27 0.73
CA ASP A 49 -0.26 8.39 -0.08
C ASP A 49 -0.84 8.36 -1.51
N VAL A 50 -0.82 7.19 -2.15
CA VAL A 50 -1.43 6.98 -3.47
C VAL A 50 -2.94 7.29 -3.45
N LEU A 51 -3.64 6.86 -2.40
CA LEU A 51 -5.07 7.12 -2.24
C LEU A 51 -5.36 8.62 -2.02
N MET A 52 -4.55 9.33 -1.24
CA MET A 52 -4.69 10.77 -1.03
C MET A 52 -4.42 11.56 -2.32
N GLY A 53 -3.39 11.19 -3.08
CA GLY A 53 -3.08 11.78 -4.37
C GLY A 53 -4.20 11.58 -5.40
N ASP A 54 -4.76 10.37 -5.47
CA ASP A 54 -5.89 10.07 -6.36
C ASP A 54 -7.17 10.78 -5.91
N ALA A 55 -7.45 10.86 -4.62
CA ALA A 55 -8.61 11.58 -4.08
C ALA A 55 -8.53 13.09 -4.35
N TYR A 56 -7.34 13.70 -4.19
CA TYR A 56 -7.10 15.10 -4.50
C TYR A 56 -7.31 15.41 -5.98
N LYS A 57 -6.76 14.58 -6.88
CA LYS A 57 -6.98 14.72 -8.33
C LYS A 57 -8.45 14.62 -8.70
N LEU A 58 -9.17 13.66 -8.11
CA LEU A 58 -10.60 13.47 -8.36
C LEU A 58 -11.43 14.68 -7.88
N GLY A 59 -11.13 15.20 -6.69
CA GLY A 59 -11.78 16.39 -6.15
C GLY A 59 -11.48 17.65 -6.96
N LYS A 60 -10.29 17.77 -7.53
CA LYS A 60 -9.90 18.90 -8.40
C LYS A 60 -10.57 18.84 -9.77
N LEU A 61 -10.72 17.65 -10.35
CA LEU A 61 -11.49 17.43 -11.59
C LEU A 61 -12.99 17.73 -11.39
N SER A 62 -13.58 17.29 -10.27
CA SER A 62 -15.00 17.52 -9.97
C SER A 62 -15.37 18.98 -9.68
N LYS A 63 -14.40 19.88 -9.50
CA LYS A 63 -14.63 21.30 -9.19
C LYS A 63 -14.52 22.20 -10.43
N ASN A 64 -14.10 21.64 -11.57
CA ASN A 64 -13.90 22.34 -12.83
C ASN A 64 -14.99 22.03 -13.89
N ASP A 65 -16.01 21.25 -13.53
CA ASP A 65 -17.29 21.11 -14.26
C ASP A 65 -18.37 21.92 -13.54
#